data_AF-A0A935L9L2-F1
#
_entry.id   AF-A0A935L9L2-F1
#
_cell.length_a   1.000
_cell.length_b   1.000
_cell.length_c   1.000
_cell.angle_alpha   90.00
_cell.angle_beta   90.00
_cell.angle_gamma   90.00
#
_symmetry.space_group_name_H-M   'P 1'
#
loop_
_entity.id
_entity.type
_entity.pdbx_description
1 polymer ?
#
loop_
_entity_poly.entity_id
_entity_poly.type
_entity_poly.pdbx_seq_one_letter_code
_entity_poly.pdbx_strand_id
1 'polypeptide(L)'
;MATLERITTQYIDSQDRVRLAGVSGNAAPVVIWLTQRLLQRLLPVLFQWLQRQDNTLPLAEVFHGFAQQAAQAELTPQAPVQVEAASCAWLALSVDISCSNESVGLIFRGPDGENATLTLATKPLRQWLGILHEAYRQAQWPLQAWPEWLQASEDILQQRPALLH
;
A
#
# COMPACT_ATOMS: atom_id res chain seq x y z
N MET A 1 -0.04 -1.64 -21.33
CA MET A 1 0.08 -0.86 -20.09
C MET A 1 -1.24 -0.88 -19.36
N ALA A 2 -1.29 -1.56 -18.22
CA ALA A 2 -2.51 -1.69 -17.42
C ALA A 2 -2.59 -0.59 -16.37
N THR A 3 -3.73 0.09 -16.24
CA THR A 3 -3.97 1.09 -15.19
C THR A 3 -4.82 0.43 -14.10
N LEU A 4 -4.22 0.18 -12.95
CA LEU A 4 -4.85 -0.53 -11.84
C LEU A 4 -5.83 0.39 -11.12
N GLU A 5 -7.11 -0.01 -11.09
CA GLU A 5 -8.19 0.74 -10.43
C GLU A 5 -8.52 0.15 -9.06
N ARG A 6 -8.45 -1.18 -8.95
CA ARG A 6 -8.63 -1.92 -7.69
C ARG A 6 -7.43 -2.82 -7.48
N ILE A 7 -6.92 -2.83 -6.25
CA ILE A 7 -5.76 -3.61 -5.87
C ILE A 7 -6.04 -4.47 -4.64
N THR A 8 -5.33 -5.57 -4.52
CA THR A 8 -5.27 -6.42 -3.32
C THR A 8 -3.80 -6.70 -3.05
N THR A 9 -3.34 -6.34 -1.86
CA THR A 9 -1.95 -6.52 -1.44
C THR A 9 -1.89 -7.54 -0.31
N GLN A 10 -1.03 -8.55 -0.43
CA GLN A 10 -0.89 -9.63 0.54
C GLN A 10 0.55 -10.09 0.61
N TYR A 11 1.06 -10.38 1.82
CA TYR A 11 2.29 -11.15 1.94
C TYR A 11 2.01 -12.63 1.65
N ILE A 12 2.94 -13.31 0.98
CA ILE A 12 2.86 -14.74 0.66
C ILE A 12 4.11 -15.42 1.20
N ASP A 13 3.95 -16.18 2.29
CA ASP A 13 5.06 -16.81 3.04
C ASP A 13 5.90 -17.76 2.17
N SER A 14 5.24 -18.56 1.32
CA SER A 14 5.93 -19.56 0.48
C SER A 14 6.86 -18.95 -0.57
N GLN A 15 6.66 -17.67 -0.90
CA GLN A 15 7.48 -16.92 -1.86
C GLN A 15 8.38 -15.89 -1.18
N ASP A 16 8.19 -15.65 0.13
CA ASP A 16 8.77 -14.55 0.91
C ASP A 16 8.66 -13.18 0.20
N ARG A 17 7.47 -12.89 -0.34
CA ARG A 17 7.22 -11.71 -1.17
C ARG A 17 5.82 -11.15 -0.94
N VAL A 18 5.70 -9.85 -1.19
CA VAL A 18 4.39 -9.19 -1.25
C VAL A 18 3.82 -9.36 -2.65
N ARG A 19 2.59 -9.85 -2.75
CA ARG A 19 1.79 -9.92 -3.95
C ARG A 19 0.89 -8.70 -4.04
N LEU A 20 0.95 -7.99 -5.16
CA LEU A 20 0.01 -6.94 -5.54
C LEU A 20 -0.81 -7.47 -6.74
N ALA A 21 -2.05 -7.88 -6.48
CA ALA A 21 -3.01 -8.17 -7.54
C ALA A 21 -3.77 -6.90 -7.88
N GLY A 22 -4.00 -6.63 -9.16
CA GLY A 22 -4.80 -5.48 -9.57
C GLY A 22 -5.60 -5.75 -10.83
N VAL A 23 -6.71 -5.02 -10.98
CA VAL A 23 -7.57 -5.06 -12.17
C VAL A 23 -7.68 -3.66 -12.78
N SER A 24 -7.79 -3.62 -14.11
CA SER A 24 -8.00 -2.41 -14.91
C SER A 24 -9.37 -2.54 -15.57
N GLY A 25 -10.42 -1.95 -14.98
CA GLY A 25 -11.79 -2.11 -15.48
C GLY A 25 -12.20 -3.58 -15.64
N ASN A 26 -12.60 -3.96 -16.86
CA ASN A 26 -13.00 -5.34 -17.21
C ASN A 26 -11.85 -6.22 -17.73
N ALA A 27 -10.60 -5.79 -17.60
CA ALA A 27 -9.44 -6.58 -18.01
C ALA A 27 -9.17 -7.74 -17.04
N ALA A 28 -8.46 -8.76 -17.54
CA ALA A 28 -7.95 -9.84 -16.70
C ALA A 28 -7.07 -9.28 -15.55
N PRO A 29 -7.14 -9.86 -14.35
CA PRO A 29 -6.29 -9.45 -13.24
C PRO A 29 -4.80 -9.63 -13.58
N VAL A 30 -4.01 -8.64 -13.17
CA VAL A 30 -2.55 -8.66 -13.24
C VAL A 30 -2.00 -8.91 -11.85
N VAL A 31 -0.97 -9.74 -11.75
CA VAL A 31 -0.28 -10.03 -10.49
C VAL A 31 1.15 -9.52 -10.57
N ILE A 32 1.52 -8.70 -9.59
CA ILE A 32 2.85 -8.10 -9.50
C ILE A 32 3.47 -8.56 -8.19
N TRP A 33 4.64 -9.19 -8.28
CA TRP A 33 5.43 -9.55 -7.11
C TRP A 33 6.35 -8.39 -6.73
N LEU A 34 6.31 -8.01 -5.46
CA LEU A 34 7.14 -6.97 -4.86
C LEU A 34 8.11 -7.63 -3.86
N THR A 35 9.39 -7.34 -4.04
CA THR A 35 10.43 -7.81 -3.12
C THR A 35 10.56 -6.84 -1.95
N GLN A 36 11.01 -7.36 -0.80
CA GLN A 36 11.39 -6.53 0.36
C GLN A 36 12.34 -5.40 -0.05
N ARG A 37 13.39 -5.72 -0.82
CA ARG A 37 14.39 -4.75 -1.28
C ARG A 37 13.77 -3.60 -2.09
N LEU A 38 12.80 -3.91 -2.95
CA LEU A 38 12.12 -2.88 -3.74
C LEU A 38 11.24 -2.00 -2.83
N LEU A 39 10.50 -2.60 -1.92
CA LEU A 39 9.65 -1.90 -0.96
C LEU A 39 10.46 -1.01 -0.02
N GLN A 40 11.61 -1.47 0.48
CA GLN A 40 12.54 -0.68 1.30
C GLN A 40 13.06 0.58 0.59
N ARG A 41 13.13 0.57 -0.74
CA ARG A 41 13.52 1.75 -1.54
C ARG A 41 12.33 2.66 -1.85
N LEU A 42 11.16 2.07 -2.05
CA LEU A 42 9.93 2.80 -2.39
C LEU A 42 9.34 3.54 -1.18
N LEU A 43 9.20 2.86 -0.04
CA LEU A 43 8.49 3.36 1.14
C LEU A 43 9.00 4.72 1.65
N PRO A 44 10.33 4.98 1.77
CA PRO A 44 10.82 6.28 2.23
C PRO A 44 10.36 7.46 1.36
N VAL A 45 10.26 7.26 0.04
CA VAL A 45 9.78 8.29 -0.89
C VAL A 45 8.30 8.60 -0.65
N LEU A 46 7.49 7.56 -0.39
CA LEU A 46 6.06 7.70 -0.10
C LEU A 46 5.82 8.39 1.24
N PHE A 47 6.56 8.01 2.29
CA PHE A 47 6.47 8.66 3.59
C PHE A 47 6.82 10.14 3.50
N GLN A 48 7.89 10.49 2.80
CA GLN A 48 8.31 11.87 2.62
C GLN A 48 7.26 12.69 1.84
N TRP A 49 6.60 12.11 0.84
CA TRP A 49 5.53 12.78 0.12
C TRP A 49 4.32 13.04 1.03
N LEU A 50 3.88 12.07 1.83
CA LEU A 50 2.77 12.25 2.79
C LEU A 50 3.08 13.32 3.84
N GLN A 51 4.31 13.34 4.37
CA GLN A 51 4.72 14.37 5.33
C GLN A 51 4.62 15.79 4.76
N ARG A 52 4.89 15.98 3.47
CA ARG A 52 4.75 17.28 2.80
C ARG A 52 3.29 17.72 2.62
N GLN A 53 2.36 16.77 2.52
CA GLN A 53 0.92 17.07 2.32
C GLN A 53 0.29 17.69 3.57
N ASP A 54 0.74 17.30 4.76
CA ASP A 54 0.14 17.69 6.05
C ASP A 54 0.89 18.85 6.74
N ASN A 55 1.86 19.46 6.06
CA ASN A 55 2.76 20.49 6.62
C ASN A 55 2.09 21.86 6.88
N THR A 56 0.76 21.94 6.84
CA THR A 56 -0.03 23.15 7.09
C THR A 56 -0.32 23.40 8.58
N LEU A 57 0.00 22.46 9.49
CA LEU A 57 -0.24 22.63 10.94
C LEU A 57 0.95 22.15 11.79
N PRO A 58 1.34 22.87 12.86
CA PRO A 58 2.49 22.54 13.72
C PRO A 58 2.28 21.31 14.63
N LEU A 59 1.21 20.54 14.39
CA LEU A 59 0.87 19.29 15.10
C LEU A 59 0.79 18.11 14.14
N ALA A 60 1.65 18.10 13.11
CA ALA A 60 1.58 17.21 11.97
C ALA A 60 1.41 15.73 12.38
N GLU A 61 2.20 15.20 13.31
CA GLU A 61 2.15 13.77 13.69
C GLU A 61 0.78 13.30 14.21
N VAL A 62 0.10 14.13 15.01
CA VAL A 62 -1.24 13.83 15.54
C VAL A 62 -2.28 13.86 14.40
N PHE A 63 -2.16 14.82 13.47
CA PHE A 63 -3.01 14.89 12.28
C PHE A 63 -2.83 13.69 11.35
N HIS A 64 -1.58 13.22 11.17
CA HIS A 64 -1.31 12.03 10.38
C HIS A 64 -1.96 10.79 10.98
N GLY A 65 -1.90 10.64 12.30
CA GLY A 65 -2.56 9.55 13.03
C GLY A 65 -4.07 9.55 12.82
N PHE A 66 -4.73 10.70 12.97
CA PHE A 66 -6.17 10.83 12.73
C PHE A 66 -6.57 10.59 11.27
N ALA A 67 -5.81 11.10 10.31
CA ALA A 67 -6.06 10.89 8.88
C ALA A 67 -5.92 9.42 8.49
N GLN A 68 -4.93 8.72 9.06
CA GLN A 68 -4.74 7.29 8.87
C GLN A 68 -5.93 6.49 9.44
N GLN A 69 -6.35 6.80 10.66
CA GLN A 69 -7.48 6.15 11.32
C GLN A 69 -8.79 6.34 10.56
N ALA A 70 -9.10 7.56 10.12
CA ALA A 70 -10.28 7.84 9.30
C ALA A 70 -10.24 7.07 7.97
N ALA A 71 -9.06 7.00 7.34
CA ALA A 71 -8.87 6.24 6.12
C ALA A 71 -9.11 4.74 6.35
N GLN A 72 -8.60 4.17 7.44
CA GLN A 72 -8.80 2.75 7.77
C GLN A 72 -10.24 2.44 8.17
N ALA A 73 -10.92 3.32 8.91
CA ALA A 73 -12.31 3.14 9.31
C ALA A 73 -13.30 3.13 8.13
N GLU A 74 -12.95 3.81 7.04
CA GLU A 74 -13.73 3.84 5.80
C GLU A 74 -13.40 2.69 4.84
N LEU A 75 -12.47 1.78 5.19
CA LEU A 75 -12.26 0.55 4.43
C LEU A 75 -13.51 -0.34 4.57
N THR A 76 -14.48 -0.16 3.68
CA THR A 76 -15.54 -1.16 3.48
C THR A 76 -14.91 -2.46 2.98
N PRO A 77 -15.15 -3.61 3.65
CA PRO A 77 -14.66 -4.90 3.21
C PRO A 77 -15.20 -5.22 1.80
N GLN A 78 -14.37 -5.04 0.77
CA GLN A 78 -14.68 -5.53 -0.57
C GLN A 78 -14.16 -6.96 -0.71
N ALA A 79 -14.89 -7.78 -1.46
CA ALA A 79 -14.42 -9.11 -1.82
C ALA A 79 -13.03 -9.00 -2.46
N PRO A 80 -12.01 -9.74 -1.94
CA PRO A 80 -10.66 -9.72 -2.48
C PRO A 80 -10.67 -10.02 -3.98
N VAL A 81 -9.80 -9.39 -4.76
CA VAL A 81 -9.65 -9.74 -6.17
C VAL A 81 -9.24 -11.21 -6.23
N GLN A 82 -10.14 -12.05 -6.75
CA GLN A 82 -9.89 -13.47 -6.99
C GLN A 82 -8.90 -13.56 -8.14
N VAL A 83 -7.70 -14.05 -7.84
CA VAL A 83 -6.65 -14.28 -8.84
C VAL A 83 -6.88 -15.68 -9.41
N GLU A 84 -7.38 -15.79 -10.65
CA GLU A 84 -7.37 -17.06 -11.36
C GLU A 84 -5.93 -17.49 -11.65
N ALA A 85 -5.67 -18.81 -11.67
CA ALA A 85 -4.34 -19.39 -11.92
C ALA A 85 -3.70 -18.97 -13.26
N ALA A 86 -4.48 -18.43 -14.20
CA ALA A 86 -4.03 -17.92 -15.50
C ALA A 86 -3.71 -16.41 -15.52
N SER A 87 -3.73 -15.74 -14.36
CA SER A 87 -3.40 -14.31 -14.26
C SER A 87 -1.94 -14.07 -14.62
N CYS A 88 -1.66 -13.06 -15.45
CA CYS A 88 -0.29 -12.73 -15.84
C CYS A 88 0.47 -12.23 -14.60
N ALA A 89 1.39 -13.05 -14.10
CA ALA A 89 2.15 -12.81 -12.88
C ALA A 89 3.62 -12.53 -13.20
N TRP A 90 4.13 -11.39 -12.76
CA TRP A 90 5.51 -10.97 -13.04
C TRP A 90 6.15 -10.27 -11.84
N LEU A 91 7.48 -10.19 -11.84
CA LEU A 91 8.27 -9.58 -10.77
C LEU A 91 8.58 -8.13 -11.10
N ALA A 92 8.19 -7.19 -10.22
CA ALA A 92 8.61 -5.81 -10.38
C ALA A 92 10.11 -5.67 -10.08
N LEU A 93 10.86 -5.13 -11.03
CA LEU A 93 12.28 -4.83 -10.90
C LEU A 93 12.51 -3.38 -10.46
N SER A 94 11.68 -2.47 -10.94
CA SER A 94 11.71 -1.05 -10.59
C SER A 94 10.30 -0.47 -10.48
N VAL A 95 10.22 0.66 -9.77
CA VAL A 95 9.02 1.50 -9.70
C VAL A 95 9.44 2.91 -10.04
N ASP A 96 8.88 3.48 -11.09
CA ASP A 96 8.98 4.92 -11.32
C ASP A 96 7.89 5.62 -10.53
N ILE A 97 8.26 6.76 -9.95
CA ILE A 97 7.40 7.51 -9.05
C ILE A 97 7.18 8.89 -9.66
N SER A 98 5.93 9.26 -9.84
CA SER A 98 5.52 10.62 -10.16
C SER A 98 4.69 11.19 -9.01
N CYS A 99 5.08 12.36 -8.51
CA CYS A 99 4.39 13.01 -7.41
C CYS A 99 3.72 14.29 -7.92
N SER A 100 2.46 14.47 -7.57
CA SER A 100 1.72 15.73 -7.71
C SER A 100 1.31 16.24 -6.33
N ASN A 101 0.64 17.39 -6.27
CA ASN A 101 0.06 17.89 -5.03
C ASN A 101 -1.16 17.08 -4.57
N GLU A 102 -1.78 16.27 -5.42
CA GLU A 102 -3.04 15.58 -5.08
C GLU A 102 -2.89 14.05 -5.04
N SER A 103 -1.92 13.51 -5.76
CA SER A 103 -1.73 12.06 -5.91
C SER A 103 -0.28 11.68 -6.20
N VAL A 104 0.03 10.42 -5.90
CA VAL A 104 1.26 9.73 -6.31
C VAL A 104 0.93 8.69 -7.39
N GLY A 105 1.66 8.74 -8.50
CA GLY A 105 1.65 7.72 -9.55
C GLY A 105 2.83 6.77 -9.39
N LEU A 106 2.56 5.48 -9.44
CA LEU A 106 3.53 4.40 -9.38
C LEU A 106 3.48 3.60 -10.67
N ILE A 107 4.61 3.48 -11.36
CA ILE A 107 4.73 2.66 -12.57
C ILE A 107 5.66 1.50 -12.24
N PHE A 108 5.08 0.32 -12.03
CA PHE A 108 5.82 -0.92 -11.84
C PHE A 108 6.34 -1.42 -13.19
N ARG A 109 7.62 -1.83 -13.25
CA ARG A 109 8.24 -2.37 -14.46
C ARG A 109 8.78 -3.79 -14.25
N GLY A 110 8.43 -4.68 -15.17
CA GLY A 110 8.90 -6.06 -15.23
C GLY A 110 10.14 -6.25 -16.10
N PRO A 111 10.73 -7.46 -16.09
CA PRO A 111 11.91 -7.81 -16.89
C PRO A 111 11.64 -7.83 -18.41
N ASP A 112 10.44 -8.25 -18.82
CA ASP A 112 10.10 -8.56 -20.21
C ASP A 112 9.24 -7.46 -20.85
N GLY A 113 9.34 -6.24 -20.30
CA GLY A 113 8.60 -5.07 -20.77
C GLY A 113 7.21 -4.91 -20.15
N GLU A 114 6.85 -5.72 -19.16
CA GLU A 114 5.58 -5.57 -18.44
C GLU A 114 5.54 -4.25 -17.70
N ASN A 115 4.37 -3.60 -17.73
CA ASN A 115 4.14 -2.36 -17.00
C ASN A 115 2.71 -2.26 -16.47
N ALA A 116 2.61 -1.78 -15.25
CA ALA A 116 1.35 -1.47 -14.60
C ALA A 116 1.46 -0.15 -13.85
N THR A 117 0.41 0.66 -13.94
CA THR A 117 0.33 1.96 -13.29
C THR A 117 -0.71 1.94 -12.20
N LEU A 118 -0.35 2.48 -11.04
CA LEU A 118 -1.23 2.66 -9.90
C LEU A 118 -1.14 4.12 -9.46
N THR A 119 -2.27 4.83 -9.47
CA THR A 119 -2.34 6.22 -9.00
C THR A 119 -3.15 6.26 -7.72
N LEU A 120 -2.57 6.78 -6.65
CA LEU A 120 -3.20 6.87 -5.33
C LEU A 120 -3.22 8.33 -4.87
N ALA A 121 -4.40 8.83 -4.51
CA ALA A 121 -4.53 10.06 -3.75
C ALA A 121 -4.08 9.84 -2.28
N THR A 122 -3.95 10.92 -1.51
CA THR A 122 -3.44 10.91 -0.12
C THR A 122 -4.11 9.85 0.76
N LYS A 123 -5.45 9.74 0.71
CA LYS A 123 -6.20 8.81 1.56
C LYS A 123 -6.06 7.33 1.12
N PRO A 124 -6.28 6.96 -0.15
CA PRO A 124 -5.97 5.61 -0.64
C PRO A 124 -4.51 5.19 -0.42
N LEU A 125 -3.56 6.12 -0.53
CA LEU A 125 -2.14 5.86 -0.24
C LEU A 125 -1.93 5.45 1.22
N ARG A 126 -2.52 6.19 2.16
CA ARG A 126 -2.51 5.87 3.60
C ARG A 126 -3.09 4.49 3.90
N GLN A 127 -4.23 4.16 3.29
CA GLN A 127 -4.83 2.81 3.42
C GLN A 127 -3.88 1.73 2.89
N TRP A 128 -3.30 1.94 1.71
CA TRP A 128 -2.36 0.99 1.12
C TRP A 128 -1.08 0.80 1.94
N LEU A 129 -0.55 1.87 2.53
CA LEU A 129 0.57 1.80 3.46
C LEU A 129 0.23 1.00 4.72
N GLY A 130 -0.99 1.12 5.25
CA GLY A 130 -1.45 0.28 6.36
C GLY A 130 -1.48 -1.21 5.99
N ILE A 131 -1.96 -1.55 4.79
CA ILE A 131 -1.95 -2.94 4.30
C ILE A 131 -0.50 -3.45 4.13
N LEU A 132 0.41 -2.62 3.62
CA LEU A 132 1.83 -2.97 3.51
C LEU A 132 2.51 -3.12 4.88
N HIS A 133 2.11 -2.33 5.87
CA HIS A 133 2.63 -2.42 7.23
C HIS A 133 2.26 -3.78 7.85
N GLU A 134 1.00 -4.18 7.73
CA GLU A 134 0.53 -5.50 8.14
C GLU A 134 1.24 -6.63 7.38
N ALA A 135 1.48 -6.45 6.08
CA ALA A 135 2.29 -7.40 5.30
C ALA A 135 3.73 -7.51 5.81
N TYR A 136 4.37 -6.40 6.20
CA TYR A 136 5.70 -6.40 6.82
C TYR A 136 5.68 -7.10 8.19
N ARG A 137 4.64 -6.88 8.99
CA ARG A 137 4.44 -7.53 10.29
C ARG A 137 4.33 -9.04 10.16
N GLN A 138 3.51 -9.52 9.21
CA GLN A 138 3.36 -10.94 8.89
C GLN A 138 4.68 -11.55 8.39
N ALA A 139 5.41 -10.82 7.55
CA ALA A 139 6.71 -11.23 7.02
C ALA A 139 7.86 -11.17 8.04
N GLN A 140 7.60 -10.64 9.26
CA GLN A 140 8.62 -10.38 10.28
C GLN A 140 9.77 -9.50 9.77
N TRP A 141 9.50 -8.64 8.78
CA TRP A 141 10.49 -7.73 8.22
C TRP A 141 10.73 -6.54 9.16
N PRO A 142 11.92 -5.90 9.11
CA PRO A 142 12.22 -4.77 9.99
C PRO A 142 11.25 -3.60 9.82
N LEU A 143 10.63 -3.18 10.92
CA LEU A 143 9.67 -2.06 10.96
C LEU A 143 10.30 -0.71 11.32
N GLN A 144 11.60 -0.66 11.59
CA GLN A 144 12.31 0.54 12.07
C GLN A 144 12.24 1.73 11.10
N ALA A 145 12.05 1.47 9.81
CA ALA A 145 11.93 2.51 8.79
C ALA A 145 10.52 3.09 8.65
N TRP A 146 9.54 2.56 9.39
CA TRP A 146 8.16 3.03 9.36
C TRP A 146 7.96 4.18 10.36
N PRO A 147 7.28 5.27 9.97
CA PRO A 147 7.10 6.41 10.85
C PRO A 147 6.10 6.13 11.99
N GLU A 148 6.31 6.76 13.14
CA GLU A 148 5.52 6.53 14.37
C GLU A 148 4.01 6.76 14.17
N TRP A 149 3.61 7.76 13.37
CA TRP A 149 2.21 8.04 13.10
C TRP A 149 1.49 6.91 12.35
N LEU A 150 2.21 6.07 11.62
CA LEU A 150 1.61 4.89 10.99
C LEU A 150 1.53 3.73 11.99
N GLN A 151 2.50 3.60 12.90
CA GLN A 151 2.54 2.57 13.94
C GLN A 151 1.43 2.79 15.00
N ALA A 152 1.21 4.03 15.43
CA ALA A 152 0.26 4.37 16.49
C ALA A 152 -1.22 4.09 16.14
N SER A 153 -1.55 4.05 14.84
CA SER A 153 -2.93 3.80 14.38
C SER A 153 -3.40 2.35 14.59
N GLU A 154 -2.48 1.37 14.56
CA GLU A 154 -2.82 -0.04 14.75
C GLU A 154 -3.04 -0.42 16.21
N ASP A 155 -2.26 0.16 17.14
CA ASP A 155 -2.39 -0.06 18.58
C ASP A 155 -3.80 0.35 19.07
N ILE A 156 -4.33 1.45 18.53
CA ILE A 156 -5.68 1.94 18.84
C ILE A 156 -6.78 1.04 18.23
N LEU A 157 -6.53 0.41 17.07
CA LEU A 157 -7.47 -0.54 16.46
C LEU A 157 -7.49 -1.89 17.17
N GLN A 158 -6.36 -2.34 17.74
CA GLN A 158 -6.31 -3.50 18.62
C GLN A 158 -6.92 -3.22 20.00
N GLN A 159 -6.90 -1.97 20.46
CA GLN A 159 -7.56 -1.52 21.69
C GLN A 159 -9.05 -1.19 21.51
N ARG A 160 -9.79 -1.79 20.57
CA ARG A 160 -11.27 -1.76 20.65
C ARG A 160 -11.69 -2.54 21.90
N PRO A 161 -12.14 -1.91 23.01
CA PRO A 161 -12.79 -2.68 24.05
C PRO A 161 -14.01 -3.34 23.40
N ALA A 162 -14.14 -4.65 23.60
CA ALA A 162 -15.38 -5.34 23.31
C ALA A 162 -16.47 -4.68 24.14
N LEU A 163 -17.23 -3.76 23.53
CA LEU A 163 -18.46 -3.25 24.10
C LEU A 163 -19.42 -4.45 24.16
N LEU A 164 -19.53 -5.06 25.34
CA LEU A 164 -20.65 -5.91 25.70
C LEU A 164 -21.92 -5.06 25.62
N HIS A 165 -22.92 -5.60 24.93
CA HIS A 165 -24.29 -5.10 24.90
C HIS A 165 -24.87 -4.89 26.30
#